data_AF-A0A7S2E5X4-F1
#
_entry.id   AF-A0A7S2E5X4-F1
#
_cell.length_a   1.000
_cell.length_b   1.000
_cell.length_c   1.000
_cell.angle_alpha   90.00
_cell.angle_beta   90.00
_cell.angle_gamma   90.00
#
_symmetry.space_group_name_H-M   'P 1'
#
loop_
_entity.id
_entity.type
_entity.pdbx_description
1 polymer ?
#
loop_
_entity_poly.entity_id
_entity_poly.type
_entity_poly.pdbx_seq_one_letter_code
_entity_poly.pdbx_strand_id
1 'polypeptide(L)'
;GEIDIVEGVNYQDTAKTALHSTRGCHMNDVPDHVKTGTWDTAVGVPDKKTGTPDMTFRYATNCFVYYPHQWLNQGCVAVDLEGGSLGIPLNKKGGGVYALEWDPVNGYIRSWVFSPHGTVPTNLRDSMRTASADVEEERVVPNPDLWGLPYGYFAIGHGTDCPSTHFQNMRLVFNLAFCGSVSGNRYWLDCKNESKIYPTCNEYVKSNPKALEEAYWKIKGVYVYQRS
;
A
#
# COMPACT_ATOMS: atom_id res chain seq x y z
N GLY A 1 -13.75 -6.38 -1.25
CA GLY A 1 -12.72 -5.63 -0.52
C GLY A 1 -11.84 -4.94 -1.51
N GLU A 2 -10.83 -4.24 -1.02
CA GLU A 2 -9.81 -3.55 -1.81
C GLU A 2 -8.44 -3.82 -1.19
N ILE A 3 -7.44 -3.96 -2.07
CA ILE A 3 -6.05 -4.18 -1.70
C ILE A 3 -5.24 -3.10 -2.40
N ASP A 4 -4.73 -2.15 -1.64
CA ASP A 4 -3.86 -1.11 -2.13
C ASP A 4 -2.43 -1.61 -2.05
N ILE A 5 -1.86 -2.03 -3.19
CA ILE A 5 -0.48 -2.53 -3.23
C ILE A 5 0.51 -1.38 -3.04
N VAL A 6 0.22 -0.26 -3.71
CA VAL A 6 1.01 0.97 -3.70
C VAL A 6 0.04 2.15 -3.68
N GLU A 7 -0.08 2.80 -2.55
CA GLU A 7 -0.83 4.05 -2.41
C GLU A 7 -0.01 5.08 -1.65
N GLY A 8 -0.12 6.34 -2.06
CA GLY A 8 0.31 7.45 -1.24
C GLY A 8 -0.28 8.75 -1.73
N VAL A 9 -0.13 9.76 -0.89
CA VAL A 9 -0.69 11.09 -1.14
C VAL A 9 0.34 12.18 -0.92
N ASN A 10 0.19 13.28 -1.64
CA ASN A 10 1.03 14.47 -1.48
C ASN A 10 2.53 14.11 -1.60
N TYR A 11 3.37 14.54 -0.66
CA TYR A 11 4.80 14.29 -0.64
C TYR A 11 5.20 13.03 0.14
N GLN A 12 4.28 12.09 0.37
CA GLN A 12 4.64 10.81 0.98
C GLN A 12 5.65 10.06 0.11
N ASP A 13 6.63 9.45 0.76
CA ASP A 13 7.78 8.82 0.12
C ASP A 13 7.99 7.37 0.55
N THR A 14 7.05 6.82 1.30
CA THR A 14 7.15 5.50 1.92
C THR A 14 5.99 4.65 1.43
N ALA A 15 6.30 3.43 1.01
CA ALA A 15 5.32 2.47 0.53
C ALA A 15 4.34 2.09 1.65
N LYS A 16 3.05 2.03 1.27
CA LYS A 16 1.98 1.55 2.14
C LYS A 16 1.18 0.50 1.39
N THR A 17 0.92 -0.61 2.07
CA THR A 17 -0.13 -1.56 1.66
C THR A 17 -1.32 -1.38 2.57
N ALA A 18 -2.51 -1.23 2.00
CA ALA A 18 -3.75 -1.15 2.78
C ALA A 18 -4.74 -2.23 2.36
N LEU A 19 -5.52 -2.74 3.32
CA LEU A 19 -6.70 -3.54 3.03
C LEU A 19 -7.95 -2.83 3.54
N HIS A 20 -8.97 -2.81 2.68
CA HIS A 20 -10.29 -2.27 2.98
C HIS A 20 -11.35 -3.36 2.82
N SER A 21 -12.20 -3.48 3.83
CA SER A 21 -13.19 -4.55 3.94
C SER A 21 -14.49 -4.06 4.58
N THR A 22 -15.49 -4.93 4.54
CA THR A 22 -16.67 -4.82 5.42
C THR A 22 -16.29 -5.26 6.85
N ARG A 23 -17.23 -5.23 7.79
CA ARG A 23 -16.95 -5.59 9.19
C ARG A 23 -16.48 -7.05 9.29
N GLY A 24 -15.56 -7.31 10.24
CA GLY A 24 -15.12 -8.67 10.60
C GLY A 24 -13.71 -9.03 10.15
N CYS A 25 -12.87 -8.04 9.83
CA CYS A 25 -11.49 -8.24 9.42
C CYS A 25 -10.55 -7.35 10.25
N HIS A 26 -9.71 -7.98 11.07
CA HIS A 26 -8.75 -7.33 11.95
C HIS A 26 -7.41 -8.06 11.93
N MET A 27 -6.31 -7.32 12.15
CA MET A 27 -4.94 -7.81 12.10
C MET A 27 -4.32 -7.94 13.50
N ASN A 28 -5.15 -8.25 14.50
CA ASN A 28 -4.71 -8.38 15.89
C ASN A 28 -3.94 -9.68 16.14
N ASP A 29 -4.11 -10.66 15.27
CA ASP A 29 -3.48 -11.98 15.27
C ASP A 29 -2.17 -12.02 14.46
N VAL A 30 -1.73 -10.88 13.91
CA VAL A 30 -0.45 -10.77 13.19
C VAL A 30 0.69 -10.45 14.15
N PRO A 31 1.66 -11.35 14.37
CA PRO A 31 2.81 -11.07 15.24
C PRO A 31 3.78 -10.08 14.60
N ASP A 32 4.43 -9.23 15.39
CA ASP A 32 5.35 -8.23 14.82
C ASP A 32 6.59 -8.84 14.13
N HIS A 33 7.02 -10.03 14.53
CA HIS A 33 8.23 -10.67 13.98
C HIS A 33 8.04 -11.30 12.59
N VAL A 34 6.82 -11.32 12.03
CA VAL A 34 6.58 -11.85 10.68
C VAL A 34 6.68 -10.80 9.58
N LYS A 35 6.98 -9.55 9.94
CA LYS A 35 7.14 -8.43 9.01
C LYS A 35 8.28 -7.50 9.45
N THR A 36 8.86 -6.77 8.51
CA THR A 36 9.85 -5.71 8.79
C THR A 36 9.19 -4.34 9.01
N GLY A 37 7.99 -4.14 8.47
CA GLY A 37 7.25 -2.89 8.56
C GLY A 37 6.44 -2.74 9.84
N THR A 38 5.74 -1.62 9.95
CA THR A 38 4.83 -1.31 11.07
C THR A 38 3.43 -1.00 10.58
N TRP A 39 2.46 -0.96 11.49
CA TRP A 39 1.11 -0.49 11.18
C TRP A 39 1.10 1.04 11.13
N ASP A 40 0.39 1.62 10.16
CA ASP A 40 0.11 3.06 10.14
C ASP A 40 -0.70 3.45 11.38
N THR A 41 -0.72 4.73 11.68
CA THR A 41 -1.30 5.23 12.93
C THR A 41 -2.61 5.96 12.69
N ALA A 42 -3.49 5.88 13.68
CA ALA A 42 -4.74 6.62 13.74
C ALA A 42 -4.74 7.46 15.01
N VAL A 43 -4.40 8.75 14.86
CA VAL A 43 -4.37 9.75 15.92
C VAL A 43 -5.13 10.98 15.47
N GLY A 44 -5.89 11.60 16.38
CA GLY A 44 -6.70 12.78 16.08
C GLY A 44 -8.02 12.47 15.39
N VAL A 45 -8.48 11.20 15.45
CA VAL A 45 -9.76 10.78 14.86
C VAL A 45 -10.90 11.49 15.61
N PRO A 46 -11.75 12.31 14.95
CA PRO A 46 -12.79 13.06 15.66
C PRO A 46 -13.85 12.14 16.25
N ASP A 47 -14.23 12.38 17.51
CA ASP A 47 -15.38 11.70 18.11
C ASP A 47 -16.65 12.03 17.31
N LYS A 48 -17.44 10.99 16.97
CA LYS A 48 -18.61 11.14 16.09
C LYS A 48 -19.73 12.00 16.70
N LYS A 49 -19.78 12.15 18.03
CA LYS A 49 -20.84 12.92 18.72
C LYS A 49 -20.39 14.35 19.01
N THR A 50 -19.14 14.53 19.44
CA THR A 50 -18.64 15.84 19.91
C THR A 50 -17.79 16.57 18.87
N GLY A 51 -17.27 15.86 17.86
CA GLY A 51 -16.29 16.40 16.91
C GLY A 51 -14.92 16.69 17.53
N THR A 52 -14.73 16.39 18.82
CA THR A 52 -13.45 16.61 19.51
C THR A 52 -12.43 15.58 19.03
N PRO A 53 -11.21 15.97 18.62
CA PRO A 53 -10.18 15.02 18.20
C PRO A 53 -9.78 14.06 19.33
N ASP A 54 -9.85 12.75 19.07
CA ASP A 54 -9.27 11.74 19.96
C ASP A 54 -7.77 11.58 19.67
N MET A 55 -6.94 12.07 20.59
CA MET A 55 -5.49 12.06 20.48
C MET A 55 -4.85 10.74 20.96
N THR A 56 -5.64 9.72 21.30
CA THR A 56 -5.11 8.41 21.69
C THR A 56 -4.40 7.76 20.50
N PHE A 57 -3.15 7.35 20.73
CA PHE A 57 -2.36 6.62 19.74
C PHE A 57 -2.93 5.22 19.50
N ARG A 58 -3.20 4.90 18.23
CA ARG A 58 -3.66 3.57 17.80
C ARG A 58 -2.99 3.17 16.50
N TYR A 59 -2.73 1.88 16.36
CA TYR A 59 -2.37 1.29 15.08
C TYR A 59 -3.62 1.01 14.25
N ALA A 60 -3.53 1.24 12.94
CA ALA A 60 -4.56 0.95 11.97
C ALA A 60 -4.51 -0.54 11.60
N THR A 61 -5.02 -1.39 12.51
CA THR A 61 -5.06 -2.86 12.33
C THR A 61 -6.44 -3.37 11.93
N ASN A 62 -7.49 -2.54 11.96
CA ASN A 62 -8.85 -2.94 11.58
C ASN A 62 -9.11 -2.58 10.11
N CYS A 63 -9.44 -3.57 9.28
CA CYS A 63 -9.62 -3.35 7.85
C CYS A 63 -11.03 -2.84 7.50
N PHE A 64 -11.92 -2.69 8.48
CA PHE A 64 -13.27 -2.17 8.25
C PHE A 64 -13.26 -0.66 8.01
N VAL A 65 -13.75 -0.25 6.85
CA VAL A 65 -13.72 1.17 6.41
C VAL A 65 -14.48 2.15 7.31
N TYR A 66 -15.37 1.68 8.18
CA TYR A 66 -16.11 2.50 9.14
C TYR A 66 -15.73 2.24 10.61
N TYR A 67 -14.56 1.65 10.87
CA TYR A 67 -14.09 1.41 12.23
C TYR A 67 -13.95 2.74 13.00
N PRO A 68 -14.60 2.91 14.17
CA PRO A 68 -14.74 4.22 14.82
C PRO A 68 -13.43 4.78 15.41
N HIS A 69 -12.39 3.96 15.56
CA HIS A 69 -11.10 4.38 16.14
C HIS A 69 -9.98 4.50 15.10
N GLN A 70 -10.34 4.54 13.82
CA GLN A 70 -9.46 4.83 12.69
C GLN A 70 -10.05 5.97 11.86
N TRP A 71 -9.24 6.58 11.00
CA TRP A 71 -9.77 7.54 10.04
C TRP A 71 -10.79 6.85 9.12
N LEU A 72 -11.80 7.61 8.69
CA LEU A 72 -12.81 7.09 7.78
C LEU A 72 -12.14 6.56 6.51
N ASN A 73 -12.45 5.31 6.15
CA ASN A 73 -11.83 4.60 5.03
C ASN A 73 -10.31 4.44 5.14
N GLN A 74 -9.73 4.42 6.35
CA GLN A 74 -8.28 4.16 6.50
C GLN A 74 -7.91 2.70 6.20
N GLY A 75 -8.78 1.76 6.54
CA GLY A 75 -8.46 0.33 6.46
C GLY A 75 -7.33 -0.06 7.42
N CYS A 76 -6.82 -1.28 7.27
CA CYS A 76 -5.63 -1.72 7.98
C CYS A 76 -4.43 -1.50 7.08
N VAL A 77 -3.39 -0.82 7.57
CA VAL A 77 -2.33 -0.26 6.72
C VAL A 77 -0.97 -0.67 7.23
N ALA A 78 -0.22 -1.42 6.45
CA ALA A 78 1.19 -1.71 6.69
C ALA A 78 2.06 -0.67 5.99
N VAL A 79 3.09 -0.19 6.69
CA VAL A 79 4.00 0.87 6.25
C VAL A 79 5.42 0.33 6.26
N ASP A 80 6.12 0.52 5.15
CA ASP A 80 7.56 0.27 5.05
C ASP A 80 8.35 1.21 6.00
N LEU A 81 9.47 0.74 6.56
CA LEU A 81 10.29 1.54 7.48
C LEU A 81 11.56 2.10 6.84
N GLU A 82 11.98 1.57 5.68
CA GLU A 82 13.22 2.01 5.04
C GLU A 82 13.07 3.38 4.36
N GLY A 83 11.85 3.70 3.92
CA GLY A 83 11.52 4.97 3.30
C GLY A 83 12.15 5.14 1.91
N GLY A 84 11.75 6.22 1.23
CA GLY A 84 12.11 6.44 -0.16
C GLY A 84 11.76 5.28 -1.09
N SER A 85 10.65 4.62 -0.76
CA SER A 85 9.99 3.52 -1.46
C SER A 85 8.72 3.99 -2.16
N LEU A 86 8.50 5.31 -2.26
CA LEU A 86 7.45 5.95 -3.06
C LEU A 86 7.94 7.32 -3.57
N GLY A 87 7.27 7.88 -4.58
CA GLY A 87 7.37 9.29 -4.96
C GLY A 87 8.76 9.71 -5.43
N ILE A 88 9.13 10.95 -5.10
CA ILE A 88 10.38 11.58 -5.57
C ILE A 88 11.63 10.74 -5.22
N PRO A 89 11.81 10.25 -3.98
CA PRO A 89 12.99 9.47 -3.66
C PRO A 89 13.07 8.14 -4.43
N LEU A 90 11.94 7.46 -4.66
CA LEU A 90 11.90 6.25 -5.49
C LEU A 90 12.28 6.54 -6.94
N ASN A 91 11.74 7.62 -7.52
CA ASN A 91 12.03 8.03 -8.89
C ASN A 91 13.54 8.32 -9.07
N LYS A 92 14.18 8.96 -8.09
CA LYS A 92 15.63 9.19 -8.08
C LYS A 92 16.47 7.91 -8.04
N LYS A 93 15.94 6.82 -7.46
CA LYS A 93 16.56 5.48 -7.47
C LYS A 93 16.29 4.70 -8.76
N GLY A 94 15.53 5.26 -9.71
CA GLY A 94 15.15 4.58 -10.96
C GLY A 94 13.95 3.65 -10.83
N GLY A 95 13.15 3.80 -9.77
CA GLY A 95 11.97 2.96 -9.51
C GLY A 95 12.25 1.78 -8.56
N GLY A 96 11.36 0.79 -8.60
CA GLY A 96 11.45 -0.43 -7.81
C GLY A 96 10.48 -1.48 -8.30
N VAL A 97 10.50 -2.64 -7.64
CA VAL A 97 9.55 -3.74 -7.85
C VAL A 97 8.68 -3.85 -6.60
N TYR A 98 7.37 -3.78 -6.78
CA TYR A 98 6.40 -4.07 -5.73
C TYR A 98 5.83 -5.46 -5.98
N ALA A 99 5.83 -6.29 -4.94
CA ALA A 99 5.28 -7.63 -5.00
C ALA A 99 4.17 -7.76 -3.95
N LEU A 100 3.03 -8.29 -4.39
CA LEU A 100 1.95 -8.73 -3.52
C LEU A 100 1.79 -10.22 -3.72
N GLU A 101 1.86 -10.98 -2.63
CA GLU A 101 1.44 -12.37 -2.61
C GLU A 101 0.11 -12.47 -1.88
N TRP A 102 -0.86 -13.10 -2.52
CA TRP A 102 -2.19 -13.31 -1.99
C TRP A 102 -2.46 -14.80 -1.93
N ASP A 103 -2.40 -15.38 -0.74
CA ASP A 103 -2.56 -16.81 -0.50
C ASP A 103 -3.55 -17.04 0.67
N PRO A 104 -4.87 -16.97 0.39
CA PRO A 104 -5.89 -17.15 1.41
C PRO A 104 -5.97 -18.60 1.93
N VAL A 105 -5.35 -19.56 1.22
CA VAL A 105 -5.28 -20.96 1.65
C VAL A 105 -4.24 -21.11 2.75
N ASN A 106 -3.08 -20.46 2.60
CA ASN A 106 -2.01 -20.45 3.60
C ASN A 106 -2.15 -19.34 4.64
N GLY A 107 -3.19 -18.51 4.56
CA GLY A 107 -3.59 -17.64 5.65
C GLY A 107 -3.12 -16.19 5.53
N TYR A 108 -2.66 -15.72 4.36
CA TYR A 108 -2.01 -14.41 4.30
C TYR A 108 -2.14 -13.63 2.99
N ILE A 109 -1.97 -12.32 3.14
CA ILE A 109 -1.48 -11.40 2.10
C ILE A 109 -0.14 -10.85 2.58
N ARG A 110 0.89 -10.89 1.74
CA ARG A 110 2.24 -10.39 2.03
C ARG A 110 2.65 -9.35 0.99
N SER A 111 3.34 -8.29 1.41
CA SER A 111 3.81 -7.23 0.51
C SER A 111 5.29 -6.87 0.71
N TRP A 112 5.96 -6.68 -0.43
CA TRP A 112 7.37 -6.28 -0.50
C TRP A 112 7.54 -5.09 -1.43
N VAL A 113 8.57 -4.30 -1.15
CA VAL A 113 9.12 -3.31 -2.07
C VAL A 113 10.61 -3.55 -2.20
N PHE A 114 11.10 -3.68 -3.44
CA PHE A 114 12.51 -3.84 -3.74
C PHE A 114 12.99 -2.60 -4.48
N SER A 115 13.69 -1.71 -3.77
CA SER A 115 14.35 -0.54 -4.34
C SER A 115 15.67 -0.23 -3.61
N PRO A 116 16.76 0.09 -4.32
CA PRO A 116 16.89 0.16 -5.78
C PRO A 116 16.81 -1.23 -6.45
N HIS A 117 16.69 -1.30 -7.78
CA HIS A 117 16.52 -2.56 -8.54
C HIS A 117 17.53 -3.67 -8.21
N GLY A 118 18.70 -3.35 -7.68
CA GLY A 118 19.70 -4.33 -7.25
C GLY A 118 19.29 -5.19 -6.06
N THR A 119 18.25 -4.81 -5.30
CA THR A 119 17.74 -5.57 -4.16
C THR A 119 16.72 -6.64 -4.55
N VAL A 120 16.30 -6.68 -5.82
CA VAL A 120 15.33 -7.66 -6.32
C VAL A 120 15.93 -9.08 -6.23
N PRO A 121 15.28 -10.03 -5.52
CA PRO A 121 15.73 -11.40 -5.41
C PRO A 121 15.92 -12.07 -6.78
N THR A 122 16.94 -12.91 -6.90
CA THR A 122 17.31 -13.55 -8.18
C THR A 122 16.15 -14.31 -8.82
N ASN A 123 15.41 -15.11 -8.05
CA ASN A 123 14.28 -15.88 -8.59
C ASN A 123 13.13 -14.97 -9.10
N LEU A 124 12.87 -13.83 -8.45
CA LEU A 124 11.87 -12.86 -8.90
C LEU A 124 12.33 -12.11 -10.15
N ARG A 125 13.62 -11.75 -10.21
CA ARG A 125 14.19 -11.14 -11.42
C ARG A 125 14.11 -12.11 -12.61
N ASP A 126 14.43 -13.37 -12.39
CA ASP A 126 14.46 -14.38 -13.45
C ASP A 126 13.03 -14.78 -13.86
N SER A 127 12.07 -14.77 -12.93
CA SER A 127 10.65 -14.96 -13.27
C SER A 127 10.14 -13.86 -14.19
N MET A 128 10.43 -12.59 -13.90
CA MET A 128 10.03 -11.47 -14.76
C MET A 128 10.69 -11.51 -16.15
N ARG A 129 11.93 -12.03 -16.25
CA ARG A 129 12.65 -12.18 -17.52
C ARG A 129 12.10 -13.31 -18.39
N THR A 130 11.69 -14.40 -17.75
CA THR A 130 11.22 -15.61 -18.43
C THR A 130 9.70 -15.67 -18.57
N ALA A 131 8.95 -14.72 -18.00
CA ALA A 131 7.49 -14.68 -18.05
C ALA A 131 6.89 -14.74 -19.47
N SER A 132 7.63 -14.29 -20.49
CA SER A 132 7.22 -14.33 -21.90
C SER A 132 7.80 -15.51 -22.69
N ALA A 133 8.50 -16.45 -22.05
CA ALA A 133 9.01 -17.64 -22.73
C ALA A 133 7.86 -18.49 -23.26
N ASP A 134 8.00 -19.06 -24.46
CA ASP A 134 6.95 -19.87 -25.08
C ASP A 134 6.81 -21.25 -24.42
N VAL A 135 7.93 -21.81 -23.95
CA VAL A 135 7.99 -23.11 -23.29
C VAL A 135 7.74 -22.93 -21.80
N GLU A 136 6.75 -23.62 -21.24
CA GLU A 136 6.33 -23.46 -19.84
C GLU A 136 7.45 -23.82 -18.87
N GLU A 137 8.21 -24.88 -19.17
CA GLU A 137 9.34 -25.35 -18.35
C GLU A 137 10.51 -24.36 -18.30
N GLU A 138 10.58 -23.41 -19.24
CA GLU A 138 11.57 -22.32 -19.24
C GLU A 138 11.12 -21.13 -18.37
N ARG A 139 9.83 -21.07 -17.98
CA ARG A 139 9.30 -20.01 -17.14
C ARG A 139 9.65 -20.28 -15.68
N VAL A 140 10.45 -19.38 -15.10
CA VAL A 140 10.74 -19.43 -13.67
C VAL A 140 9.53 -18.91 -12.90
N VAL A 141 9.00 -19.69 -11.97
CA VAL A 141 7.95 -19.25 -11.05
C VAL A 141 8.61 -18.63 -9.81
N PRO A 142 8.19 -17.42 -9.38
CA PRO A 142 8.73 -16.81 -8.17
C PRO A 142 8.41 -17.64 -6.92
N ASN A 143 9.37 -17.73 -6.00
CA ASN A 143 9.17 -18.28 -4.66
C ASN A 143 9.38 -17.18 -3.61
N PRO A 144 8.30 -16.63 -3.03
CA PRO A 144 8.37 -15.55 -2.03
C PRO A 144 9.08 -15.91 -0.72
N ASP A 145 9.15 -17.19 -0.36
CA ASP A 145 9.83 -17.62 0.86
C ASP A 145 11.35 -17.42 0.81
N LEU A 146 11.90 -17.12 -0.37
CA LEU A 146 13.32 -16.78 -0.58
C LEU A 146 13.60 -15.27 -0.51
N TRP A 147 12.59 -14.43 -0.28
CA TRP A 147 12.73 -12.96 -0.36
C TRP A 147 13.02 -12.29 0.98
N GLY A 148 13.00 -13.05 2.07
CA GLY A 148 13.01 -12.51 3.42
C GLY A 148 11.62 -12.02 3.86
N LEU A 149 11.57 -11.41 5.04
CA LEU A 149 10.31 -10.95 5.62
C LEU A 149 9.68 -9.83 4.76
N PRO A 150 8.35 -9.84 4.56
CA PRO A 150 7.65 -8.73 3.92
C PRO A 150 7.62 -7.50 4.82
N TYR A 151 7.40 -6.31 4.24
CA TYR A 151 7.11 -5.14 5.07
C TYR A 151 5.65 -5.16 5.56
N GLY A 152 4.74 -5.71 4.76
CA GLY A 152 3.34 -5.92 5.13
C GLY A 152 2.98 -7.39 5.23
N TYR A 153 2.37 -7.78 6.34
CA TYR A 153 1.80 -9.11 6.54
C TYR A 153 0.38 -8.95 7.07
N PHE A 154 -0.59 -9.55 6.39
CA PHE A 154 -2.00 -9.50 6.76
C PHE A 154 -2.52 -10.92 6.86
N ALA A 155 -2.97 -11.33 8.05
CA ALA A 155 -3.55 -12.64 8.26
C ALA A 155 -4.98 -12.69 7.71
N ILE A 156 -5.24 -13.55 6.73
CA ILE A 156 -6.57 -13.71 6.10
C ILE A 156 -6.93 -15.18 5.91
N GLY A 157 -8.21 -15.53 5.97
CA GLY A 157 -8.68 -16.89 5.70
C GLY A 157 -8.98 -17.70 6.96
N HIS A 158 -8.84 -19.03 6.85
CA HIS A 158 -9.24 -19.93 7.91
C HIS A 158 -8.29 -19.84 9.12
N GLY A 159 -8.84 -19.64 10.32
CA GLY A 159 -8.05 -19.54 11.55
C GLY A 159 -7.45 -18.16 11.81
N THR A 160 -7.83 -17.14 11.03
CA THR A 160 -7.44 -15.75 11.26
C THR A 160 -8.64 -14.88 11.66
N ASP A 161 -8.33 -13.68 12.12
CA ASP A 161 -9.30 -12.63 12.47
C ASP A 161 -9.88 -11.88 11.25
N CYS A 162 -9.67 -12.40 10.03
CA CYS A 162 -10.17 -11.82 8.80
C CYS A 162 -10.56 -12.87 7.75
N PRO A 163 -11.86 -13.05 7.46
CA PRO A 163 -12.32 -13.97 6.43
C PRO A 163 -11.78 -13.62 5.03
N SER A 164 -11.26 -14.62 4.32
CA SER A 164 -10.79 -14.45 2.94
C SER A 164 -11.90 -14.02 1.98
N THR A 165 -13.17 -14.24 2.32
CA THR A 165 -14.33 -13.81 1.53
C THR A 165 -14.43 -12.30 1.34
N HIS A 166 -13.72 -11.50 2.12
CA HIS A 166 -13.64 -10.06 1.89
C HIS A 166 -12.90 -9.70 0.59
N PHE A 167 -11.99 -10.55 0.11
CA PHE A 167 -11.17 -10.29 -1.07
C PHE A 167 -11.39 -11.41 -2.08
N GLN A 168 -12.07 -11.12 -3.17
CA GLN A 168 -12.45 -12.09 -4.21
C GLN A 168 -12.59 -11.37 -5.55
N ASN A 169 -12.29 -12.06 -6.65
CA ASN A 169 -12.48 -11.54 -8.02
C ASN A 169 -11.87 -10.14 -8.22
N MET A 170 -10.64 -9.96 -7.74
CA MET A 170 -9.94 -8.68 -7.78
C MET A 170 -9.56 -8.30 -9.22
N ARG A 171 -9.49 -7.00 -9.49
CA ARG A 171 -8.96 -6.43 -10.74
C ARG A 171 -7.83 -5.47 -10.40
N LEU A 172 -6.79 -5.46 -11.23
CA LEU A 172 -5.70 -4.51 -11.09
C LEU A 172 -6.14 -3.13 -11.62
N VAL A 173 -5.84 -2.08 -10.86
CA VAL A 173 -6.17 -0.70 -11.20
C VAL A 173 -4.91 0.16 -11.07
N PHE A 174 -4.59 0.91 -12.10
CA PHE A 174 -3.61 2.00 -12.05
C PHE A 174 -4.37 3.30 -12.21
N ASN A 175 -4.17 4.21 -11.26
CA ASN A 175 -4.88 5.49 -11.24
C ASN A 175 -3.94 6.59 -10.74
N LEU A 176 -4.22 7.82 -11.16
CA LEU A 176 -3.72 9.05 -10.54
C LEU A 176 -4.92 9.96 -10.35
N ALA A 177 -5.31 10.15 -9.10
CA ALA A 177 -6.33 11.10 -8.71
C ALA A 177 -5.70 12.26 -7.92
N PHE A 178 -6.33 13.42 -7.99
CA PHE A 178 -5.84 14.63 -7.34
C PHE A 178 -6.83 15.08 -6.27
N CYS A 179 -6.29 15.50 -5.12
CA CYS A 179 -7.04 16.02 -3.99
C CYS A 179 -8.01 14.98 -3.40
N GLY A 180 -9.31 15.16 -3.61
CA GLY A 180 -10.32 14.28 -3.04
C GLY A 180 -10.27 14.20 -1.51
N SER A 181 -10.88 13.15 -0.96
CA SER A 181 -11.07 12.95 0.48
C SER A 181 -9.79 12.62 1.24
N VAL A 182 -8.75 12.12 0.56
CA VAL A 182 -7.51 11.70 1.23
C VAL A 182 -6.45 12.79 1.07
N SER A 183 -5.91 12.98 -0.15
CA SER A 183 -4.81 13.95 -0.36
C SER A 183 -5.25 15.39 -0.09
N GLY A 184 -6.48 15.76 -0.45
CA GLY A 184 -7.04 17.09 -0.21
C GLY A 184 -7.20 17.42 1.27
N ASN A 185 -7.69 16.49 2.09
CA ASN A 185 -7.86 16.70 3.53
C ASN A 185 -6.52 16.79 4.28
N ARG A 186 -5.47 16.17 3.74
CA ARG A 186 -4.11 16.21 4.30
C ARG A 186 -3.25 17.33 3.73
N TYR A 187 -3.72 18.07 2.73
CA TYR A 187 -2.94 19.04 1.98
C TYR A 187 -2.23 20.09 2.87
N TRP A 188 -2.94 20.66 3.85
CA TRP A 188 -2.38 21.64 4.77
C TRP A 188 -1.27 21.08 5.67
N LEU A 189 -1.28 19.77 5.92
CA LEU A 189 -0.30 19.07 6.76
C LEU A 189 0.90 18.63 5.94
N ASP A 190 0.65 18.03 4.77
CA ASP A 190 1.68 17.39 3.95
C ASP A 190 2.34 18.38 2.97
N CYS A 191 1.65 19.43 2.53
CA CYS A 191 2.10 20.44 1.55
C CYS A 191 2.16 21.85 2.18
N LYS A 192 2.83 22.00 3.33
CA LYS A 192 2.81 23.23 4.16
C LYS A 192 3.29 24.49 3.45
N ASN A 193 4.14 24.37 2.44
CA ASN A 193 4.66 25.53 1.72
C ASN A 193 3.68 25.97 0.64
N GLU A 194 3.14 25.01 -0.10
CA GLU A 194 2.15 25.21 -1.14
C GLU A 194 0.87 25.76 -0.52
N SER A 195 0.46 25.24 0.64
CA SER A 195 -0.77 25.64 1.32
C SER A 195 -0.77 27.08 1.84
N LYS A 196 0.40 27.73 1.92
CA LYS A 196 0.51 29.17 2.24
C LYS A 196 0.21 30.06 1.05
N ILE A 197 0.39 29.53 -0.16
CA ILE A 197 0.21 30.25 -1.42
C ILE A 197 -1.17 29.93 -2.01
N TYR A 198 -1.55 28.65 -1.97
CA TYR A 198 -2.81 28.15 -2.49
C TYR A 198 -3.62 27.55 -1.32
N PRO A 199 -4.69 28.21 -0.86
CA PRO A 199 -5.48 27.74 0.29
C PRO A 199 -6.04 26.32 0.19
N THR A 200 -6.21 25.78 -1.02
CA THR A 200 -6.73 24.43 -1.23
C THR A 200 -5.90 23.62 -2.22
N CYS A 201 -5.91 22.29 -2.07
CA CYS A 201 -5.28 21.37 -3.02
C CYS A 201 -5.79 21.60 -4.45
N ASN A 202 -7.11 21.76 -4.63
CA ASN A 202 -7.70 21.96 -5.96
C ASN A 202 -7.18 23.24 -6.62
N GLU A 203 -7.00 24.31 -5.84
CA GLU A 203 -6.45 25.57 -6.33
C GLU A 203 -4.98 25.43 -6.72
N TYR A 204 -4.19 24.70 -5.94
CA TYR A 204 -2.79 24.41 -6.27
C TYR A 204 -2.66 23.64 -7.58
N VAL A 205 -3.38 22.52 -7.71
CA VAL A 205 -3.35 21.66 -8.90
C VAL A 205 -3.82 22.42 -10.14
N LYS A 206 -4.86 23.25 -10.01
CA LYS A 206 -5.37 24.07 -11.12
C LYS A 206 -4.41 25.19 -11.53
N SER A 207 -3.74 25.82 -10.56
CA SER A 207 -2.93 27.02 -10.80
C SER A 207 -1.48 26.72 -11.15
N ASN A 208 -1.00 25.51 -10.87
CA ASN A 208 0.39 25.11 -11.13
C ASN A 208 0.48 23.76 -11.86
N PRO A 209 0.08 23.68 -13.14
CA PRO A 209 0.11 22.43 -13.89
C PRO A 209 1.52 21.81 -14.00
N LYS A 210 2.57 22.64 -13.93
CA LYS A 210 3.97 22.17 -13.93
C LYS A 210 4.31 21.30 -12.72
N ALA A 211 3.59 21.45 -11.59
CA ALA A 211 3.76 20.58 -10.44
C ALA A 211 3.42 19.11 -10.72
N LEU A 212 2.67 18.85 -11.80
CA LEU A 212 2.23 17.51 -12.18
C LEU A 212 3.09 16.88 -13.28
N GLU A 213 4.18 17.53 -13.71
CA GLU A 213 5.06 17.00 -14.77
C GLU A 213 5.64 15.62 -14.41
N GLU A 214 5.88 15.36 -13.11
CA GLU A 214 6.35 14.07 -12.59
C GLU A 214 5.22 13.16 -12.07
N ALA A 215 3.95 13.53 -12.27
CA ALA A 215 2.79 12.73 -11.88
C ALA A 215 2.36 11.77 -13.00
N TYR A 216 3.14 10.72 -13.21
CA TYR A 216 2.84 9.66 -14.18
C TYR A 216 3.33 8.29 -13.71
N TRP A 217 2.73 7.23 -14.25
CA TRP A 217 3.23 5.87 -14.11
C TRP A 217 4.10 5.50 -15.30
N LYS A 218 5.32 5.01 -15.04
CA LYS A 218 6.18 4.38 -16.06
C LYS A 218 6.41 2.93 -15.70
N ILE A 219 5.55 2.06 -16.22
CA ILE A 219 5.48 0.65 -15.85
C ILE A 219 6.27 -0.17 -16.86
N LYS A 220 7.28 -0.91 -16.38
CA LYS A 220 8.06 -1.83 -17.22
C LYS A 220 7.30 -3.11 -17.55
N GLY A 221 6.53 -3.62 -16.59
CA GLY A 221 5.74 -4.83 -16.76
C GLY A 221 4.84 -5.07 -15.55
N VAL A 222 3.77 -5.83 -15.77
CA VAL A 222 2.88 -6.35 -14.75
C VAL A 222 2.83 -7.85 -14.94
N TYR A 223 3.19 -8.59 -13.90
CA TYR A 223 3.30 -10.05 -13.95
C TYR A 223 2.37 -10.63 -12.89
N VAL A 224 1.51 -11.55 -13.30
CA VAL A 224 0.59 -12.26 -12.41
C VAL A 224 0.94 -13.74 -12.48
N TYR A 225 1.20 -14.34 -11.32
CA TYR A 225 1.53 -15.75 -11.19
C TYR A 225 0.44 -16.42 -10.36
N GLN A 226 0.21 -17.69 -10.62
CA GLN A 226 -0.70 -18.54 -9.86
C GLN A 226 0.07 -19.77 -9.41
N ARG A 227 -0.09 -20.17 -8.14
CA ARG A 227 0.38 -21.47 -7.67
C ARG A 227 -0.57 -22.55 -8.21
N SER A 228 -0.01 -23.57 -8.84
CA SER A 228 -0.74 -24.75 -9.30
C SER A 228 -1.18 -25.65 -8.15
#